data_AF-A0AAV8USU0-F1
#
_entry.id   AF-A0AAV8USU0-F1
#
_cell.length_a   1.000
_cell.length_b   1.000
_cell.length_c   1.000
_cell.angle_alpha   90.00
_cell.angle_beta   90.00
_cell.angle_gamma   90.00
#
_symmetry.space_group_name_H-M   'P 1'
#
loop_
_entity.id
_entity.type
_entity.pdbx_description
1 polymer ?
#
loop_
_entity_poly.entity_id
_entity_poly.type
_entity_poly.pdbx_seq_one_letter_code
_entity_poly.pdbx_strand_id
1 'polypeptide(L)'
;MSATEVVNIMPDVAAQVLAPFTWIFAVALFATMWQSAAMGANDIGNLFGTSVGSRVLTVRMACILASVFITLGAMALGGQVTKIVGKGIVSWTDFQEIPSLYMLGMFTSALSAGMFLSLATWLSVPVSTTHAVVGATIGFGLVELGASGIQWWPGVGKIVISWVVSPLLAGVFASAFYLTAKYWICNPGANGAPRQACCSIGFIGIA
;
A
#
# COMPACT_ATOMS: atom_id res chain seq x y z
N MET A 1 17.91 42.74 11.35
CA MET A 1 16.94 41.70 11.76
C MET A 1 17.75 40.49 12.21
N SER A 2 17.60 40.06 13.45
CA SER A 2 18.37 38.93 14.00
C SER A 2 17.83 37.61 13.46
N ALA A 3 18.68 36.60 13.24
CA ALA A 3 18.28 35.26 12.80
C ALA A 3 17.24 34.61 13.74
N THR A 4 17.22 35.00 15.01
CA THR A 4 16.24 34.55 16.01
C THR A 4 14.84 35.16 15.85
N GLU A 5 14.72 36.39 15.32
CA GLU A 5 13.41 36.97 14.98
C GLU A 5 12.80 36.28 13.76
N VAL A 6 13.61 35.96 12.75
CA VAL A 6 13.16 35.26 11.54
C VAL A 6 12.62 33.86 11.87
N VAL A 7 13.27 33.13 12.79
CA VAL A 7 12.83 31.79 13.22
C VAL A 7 11.52 31.81 14.01
N ASN A 8 11.26 32.85 14.81
CA ASN A 8 9.98 32.99 15.53
C ASN A 8 8.83 33.48 14.63
N ILE A 9 9.12 34.21 13.56
CA ILE A 9 8.12 34.67 12.58
C ILE A 9 7.72 33.53 11.61
N MET A 10 8.62 32.60 11.31
CA MET A 10 8.38 31.47 10.39
C MET A 10 7.18 30.56 10.76
N PRO A 11 7.00 30.09 12.01
CA PRO A 11 5.84 29.28 12.38
C PRO A 11 4.54 30.09 12.32
N ASP A 12 4.56 31.37 12.67
CA ASP A 12 3.38 32.23 12.64
C ASP A 12 2.96 32.59 11.20
N VAL A 13 3.93 32.84 10.31
CA VAL A 13 3.66 33.08 8.88
C VAL A 13 3.22 31.80 8.18
N ALA A 14 3.84 30.65 8.48
CA ALA A 14 3.38 29.37 7.96
C ALA A 14 1.95 29.05 8.45
N ALA A 15 1.65 29.31 9.73
CA ALA A 15 0.32 29.15 10.29
C ALA A 15 -0.69 30.11 9.64
N GLN A 16 -0.33 31.36 9.31
CA GLN A 16 -1.21 32.30 8.61
C GLN A 16 -1.45 31.94 7.13
N VAL A 17 -0.43 31.42 6.43
CA VAL A 17 -0.56 30.95 5.03
C VAL A 17 -1.36 29.64 4.95
N LEU A 18 -1.23 28.77 5.95
CA LEU A 18 -1.96 27.50 6.04
C LEU A 18 -3.35 27.63 6.68
N ALA A 19 -3.60 28.67 7.50
CA ALA A 19 -4.87 28.91 8.19
C ALA A 19 -6.12 28.73 7.33
N PRO A 20 -6.20 29.29 6.09
CA PRO A 20 -7.36 29.08 5.22
C PRO A 20 -7.48 27.65 4.65
N PHE A 21 -6.43 26.83 4.72
CA PHE A 21 -6.36 25.45 4.20
C PHE A 21 -6.30 24.38 5.30
N THR A 22 -6.24 24.77 6.58
CA THR A 22 -6.19 23.83 7.72
C THR A 22 -7.39 22.89 7.76
N TRP A 23 -8.56 23.35 7.31
CA TRP A 23 -9.76 22.50 7.22
C TRP A 23 -9.59 21.38 6.18
N ILE A 24 -8.93 21.65 5.05
CA ILE A 24 -8.61 20.64 4.01
C ILE A 24 -7.71 19.58 4.61
N PHE A 25 -6.70 20.01 5.37
CA PHE A 25 -5.80 19.09 6.06
C PHE A 25 -6.56 18.21 7.08
N ALA A 26 -7.45 18.80 7.88
CA ALA A 26 -8.25 18.05 8.85
C ALA A 26 -9.13 16.98 8.18
N VAL A 27 -9.85 17.33 7.11
CA VAL A 27 -10.69 16.34 6.39
C VAL A 27 -9.84 15.30 5.65
N ALA A 28 -8.66 15.69 5.14
CA ALA A 28 -7.69 14.78 4.54
C ALA A 28 -7.16 13.75 5.53
N LEU A 29 -6.93 14.13 6.78
CA LEU A 29 -6.56 13.18 7.83
C LEU A 29 -7.66 12.14 8.05
N PHE A 30 -8.92 12.56 8.18
CA PHE A 30 -10.03 11.61 8.33
C PHE A 30 -10.17 10.68 7.11
N ALA A 31 -10.06 11.21 5.89
CA ALA A 31 -10.13 10.40 4.67
C ALA A 31 -8.97 9.39 4.57
N THR A 32 -7.75 9.80 4.91
CA THR A 32 -6.57 8.90 4.86
C THR A 32 -6.60 7.87 5.99
N MET A 33 -7.16 8.20 7.16
CA MET A 33 -7.44 7.22 8.22
C MET A 33 -8.47 6.18 7.74
N TRP A 34 -9.55 6.62 7.10
CA TRP A 34 -10.54 5.72 6.50
C TRP A 34 -9.92 4.81 5.43
N GLN A 35 -9.16 5.41 4.50
CA GLN A 35 -8.44 4.66 3.46
C GLN A 35 -7.50 3.62 4.08
N SER A 36 -6.73 3.99 5.09
CA SER A 36 -5.79 3.08 5.76
C SER A 36 -6.51 1.90 6.43
N ALA A 37 -7.66 2.16 7.06
CA ALA A 37 -8.50 1.10 7.63
C ALA A 37 -9.06 0.16 6.55
N ALA A 38 -9.55 0.72 5.43
CA ALA A 38 -10.05 -0.05 4.30
C ALA A 38 -8.95 -0.90 3.63
N MET A 39 -7.73 -0.36 3.50
CA MET A 39 -6.56 -1.10 3.01
C MET A 39 -6.22 -2.28 3.94
N GLY A 40 -6.13 -2.03 5.25
CA GLY A 40 -5.85 -3.08 6.23
C GLY A 40 -6.89 -4.20 6.22
N ALA A 41 -8.17 -3.86 6.08
CA ALA A 41 -9.25 -4.85 5.99
C ALA A 41 -9.16 -5.71 4.72
N ASN A 42 -8.74 -5.12 3.60
CA ASN A 42 -8.57 -5.84 2.34
C ASN A 42 -7.32 -6.77 2.35
N ASP A 43 -6.24 -6.31 2.96
CA ASP A 43 -4.93 -6.98 2.86
C ASP A 43 -4.66 -8.04 3.95
N ILE A 44 -5.41 -8.05 5.05
CA ILE A 44 -5.14 -8.99 6.16
C ILE A 44 -5.30 -10.46 5.76
N GLY A 45 -6.26 -10.76 4.88
CA GLY A 45 -6.46 -12.10 4.33
C GLY A 45 -5.27 -12.55 3.46
N ASN A 46 -4.67 -11.61 2.72
CA ASN A 46 -3.50 -11.87 1.89
C ASN A 46 -2.25 -12.21 2.72
N LEU A 47 -2.15 -11.65 3.94
CA LEU A 47 -1.01 -11.87 4.84
C LEU A 47 -1.14 -13.12 5.71
N PHE A 48 -2.33 -13.36 6.28
CA PHE A 48 -2.54 -14.40 7.30
C PHE A 48 -3.46 -15.55 6.86
N GLY A 49 -3.92 -15.56 5.60
CA GLY A 49 -4.84 -16.57 5.09
C GLY A 49 -4.34 -18.01 5.25
N THR A 50 -3.06 -18.26 4.95
CA THR A 50 -2.47 -19.61 5.08
C THR A 50 -2.30 -20.03 6.54
N SER A 51 -1.85 -19.13 7.42
CA SER A 51 -1.64 -19.39 8.85
C SER A 51 -2.94 -19.60 9.63
N VAL A 52 -4.00 -18.87 9.25
CA VAL A 52 -5.34 -19.07 9.82
C VAL A 52 -6.00 -20.32 9.22
N GLY A 53 -5.85 -20.55 7.91
CA GLY A 53 -6.36 -21.74 7.23
C GLY A 53 -5.74 -23.05 7.74
N SER A 54 -4.45 -23.04 8.10
CA SER A 54 -3.76 -24.19 8.71
C SER A 54 -4.07 -24.36 10.21
N ARG A 55 -4.90 -23.50 10.79
CA ARG A 55 -5.25 -23.46 12.24
C ARG A 55 -4.05 -23.25 13.16
N VAL A 56 -2.92 -22.76 12.63
CA VAL A 56 -1.76 -22.38 13.44
C VAL A 56 -2.04 -21.09 14.22
N LEU A 57 -2.83 -20.18 13.63
CA LEU A 57 -3.18 -18.91 14.25
C LEU A 57 -4.70 -18.69 14.25
N THR A 58 -5.22 -18.10 15.33
CA THR A 58 -6.63 -17.65 15.35
C THR A 58 -6.77 -16.31 14.63
N VAL A 59 -7.96 -16.03 14.08
CA VAL A 59 -8.26 -14.74 13.43
C VAL A 59 -7.95 -13.55 14.34
N ARG A 60 -8.28 -13.66 15.64
CA ARG A 60 -8.01 -12.59 16.62
C ARG A 60 -6.51 -12.31 16.77
N MET A 61 -5.71 -13.37 16.88
CA MET A 61 -4.25 -13.22 16.97
C MET A 61 -3.66 -12.67 15.67
N ALA A 62 -4.16 -13.09 14.51
CA ALA A 62 -3.77 -12.53 13.22
C ALA A 62 -4.00 -11.02 13.15
N CYS A 63 -5.16 -10.53 13.60
CA CYS A 63 -5.46 -9.09 13.65
C CYS A 63 -4.55 -8.29 14.57
N ILE A 64 -4.21 -8.84 15.75
CA ILE A 64 -3.30 -8.17 16.70
C ILE A 64 -1.90 -8.09 16.10
N LEU A 65 -1.41 -9.20 15.54
CA LEU A 65 -0.09 -9.26 14.93
C LEU A 65 0.01 -8.34 13.71
N ALA A 66 -1.00 -8.36 12.85
CA ALA A 66 -1.13 -7.45 11.71
C ALA A 66 -1.04 -5.99 12.16
N SER A 67 -1.84 -5.58 13.15
CA SER A 67 -1.88 -4.21 13.65
C SER A 67 -0.49 -3.72 14.10
N VAL A 68 0.26 -4.53 14.83
CA VAL A 68 1.59 -4.16 15.33
C VAL A 68 2.62 -4.12 14.19
N PHE A 69 2.77 -5.21 13.45
CA PHE A 69 3.85 -5.34 12.48
C PHE A 69 3.62 -4.53 11.20
N ILE A 70 2.36 -4.37 10.74
CA ILE A 70 2.04 -3.51 9.59
C ILE A 70 2.28 -2.05 9.96
N THR A 71 1.88 -1.60 11.15
CA THR A 71 2.13 -0.22 11.60
C THR A 71 3.63 0.05 11.71
N LEU A 72 4.39 -0.86 12.33
CA LEU A 72 5.85 -0.73 12.44
C LEU A 72 6.52 -0.70 11.05
N GLY A 73 6.11 -1.58 10.13
CA GLY A 73 6.62 -1.60 8.76
C GLY A 73 6.28 -0.30 8.00
N ALA A 74 5.07 0.22 8.16
CA ALA A 74 4.65 1.48 7.55
C ALA A 74 5.49 2.66 8.05
N MET A 75 5.79 2.71 9.36
CA MET A 75 6.65 3.75 9.94
C MET A 75 8.11 3.63 9.48
N ALA A 76 8.63 2.41 9.39
CA ALA A 76 10.04 2.18 9.06
C ALA A 76 10.35 2.32 7.56
N LEU A 77 9.47 1.82 6.68
CA LEU A 77 9.75 1.66 5.25
C LEU A 77 8.74 2.37 4.34
N GLY A 78 7.62 2.86 4.86
CA GLY A 78 6.53 3.45 4.05
C GLY A 78 6.91 4.73 3.31
N GLY A 79 7.91 5.47 3.81
CA GLY A 79 8.30 6.76 3.24
C GLY A 79 8.78 6.70 1.79
N GLN A 80 9.34 5.58 1.32
CA GLN A 80 9.76 5.42 -0.07
C GLN A 80 8.57 5.28 -1.02
N VAL A 81 7.58 4.48 -0.65
CA VAL A 81 6.37 4.24 -1.47
C VAL A 81 5.54 5.52 -1.59
N THR A 82 5.36 6.25 -0.48
CA THR A 82 4.63 7.53 -0.49
C THR A 82 5.29 8.56 -1.40
N LYS A 83 6.64 8.59 -1.48
CA LYS A 83 7.36 9.48 -2.40
C LYS A 83 7.13 9.10 -3.87
N ILE A 84 7.12 7.80 -4.17
CA ILE A 84 6.91 7.32 -5.54
C ILE A 84 5.48 7.65 -6.01
N VAL A 85 4.47 7.43 -5.17
CA VAL A 85 3.07 7.76 -5.54
C VAL A 85 2.86 9.27 -5.57
N GLY A 86 3.32 9.98 -4.54
CA GLY A 86 3.06 11.42 -4.38
C GLY A 86 3.89 12.32 -5.30
N LYS A 87 5.02 11.88 -5.86
CA LYS A 87 5.80 12.66 -6.84
C LYS A 87 5.90 12.02 -8.21
N GLY A 88 5.64 10.72 -8.31
CA GLY A 88 5.82 9.96 -9.54
C GLY A 88 4.60 9.92 -10.44
N ILE A 89 3.42 10.36 -9.99
CA ILE A 89 2.21 10.38 -10.83
C ILE A 89 1.87 11.81 -11.22
N VAL A 90 1.65 12.65 -10.21
CA VAL A 90 1.31 14.07 -10.34
C VAL A 90 2.36 14.85 -9.56
N SER A 91 3.05 15.80 -10.21
CA SER A 91 4.11 16.55 -9.54
C SER A 91 3.54 17.75 -8.80
N TRP A 92 3.96 17.95 -7.55
CA TRP A 92 3.63 19.15 -6.78
C TRP A 92 4.11 20.45 -7.46
N THR A 93 5.10 20.37 -8.34
CA THR A 93 5.61 21.52 -9.11
C THR A 93 4.54 22.14 -10.00
N ASP A 94 3.61 21.32 -10.47
CA ASP A 94 2.58 21.73 -11.42
C ASP A 94 1.44 22.50 -10.71
N PHE A 95 1.46 22.49 -9.37
CA PHE A 95 0.49 23.16 -8.50
C PHE A 95 1.13 24.22 -7.59
N GLN A 96 2.34 24.70 -7.92
CA GLN A 96 3.01 25.73 -7.10
C GLN A 96 2.21 27.01 -6.96
N GLU A 97 1.46 27.38 -8.00
CA GLU A 97 0.60 28.57 -8.01
C GLU A 97 -0.67 28.36 -7.17
N ILE A 98 -1.16 27.11 -7.05
CA ILE A 98 -2.39 26.77 -6.32
C ILE A 98 -2.20 25.48 -5.48
N PRO A 99 -1.46 25.54 -4.36
CA PRO A 99 -1.18 24.36 -3.53
C PRO A 99 -2.43 23.72 -2.91
N SER A 100 -3.49 24.51 -2.72
CA SER A 100 -4.77 24.07 -2.18
C SER A 100 -5.48 23.07 -3.07
N LEU A 101 -5.32 23.20 -4.40
CA LEU A 101 -5.91 22.29 -5.38
C LEU A 101 -5.24 20.92 -5.31
N TYR A 102 -3.91 20.89 -5.14
CA TYR A 102 -3.17 19.64 -4.93
C TYR A 102 -3.57 18.93 -3.63
N MET A 103 -3.73 19.68 -2.54
CA MET A 103 -4.21 19.12 -1.27
C MET A 103 -5.63 18.55 -1.40
N LEU A 104 -6.53 19.28 -2.07
CA LEU A 104 -7.89 18.82 -2.31
C LEU A 104 -7.91 17.57 -3.20
N GLY A 105 -7.06 17.53 -4.23
CA GLY A 105 -6.88 16.39 -5.12
C GLY A 105 -6.39 15.13 -4.43
N MET A 106 -5.42 15.28 -3.52
CA MET A 106 -4.93 14.15 -2.73
C MET A 106 -5.97 13.69 -1.70
N PHE A 107 -6.76 14.60 -1.14
CA PHE A 107 -7.92 14.26 -0.30
C PHE A 107 -8.98 13.46 -1.07
N THR A 108 -9.39 13.92 -2.25
CA THR A 108 -10.41 13.23 -3.07
C THR A 108 -9.88 11.89 -3.59
N SER A 109 -8.60 11.81 -3.93
CA SER A 109 -7.94 10.55 -4.29
C SER A 109 -7.98 9.54 -3.13
N ALA A 110 -7.66 10.01 -1.91
CA ALA A 110 -7.67 9.16 -0.72
C ALA A 110 -9.09 8.67 -0.37
N LEU A 111 -10.06 9.57 -0.44
CA LEU A 111 -11.46 9.25 -0.21
C LEU A 111 -11.99 8.24 -1.25
N SER A 112 -11.72 8.47 -2.54
CA SER A 112 -12.13 7.58 -3.62
C SER A 112 -11.51 6.20 -3.48
N ALA A 113 -10.20 6.11 -3.21
CA ALA A 113 -9.54 4.84 -2.99
C ALA A 113 -10.11 4.13 -1.75
N GLY A 114 -10.31 4.86 -0.65
CA GLY A 114 -10.92 4.31 0.57
C GLY A 114 -12.34 3.78 0.34
N MET A 115 -13.19 4.51 -0.37
CA MET A 115 -14.54 4.08 -0.70
C MET A 115 -14.54 2.82 -1.59
N PHE A 116 -13.70 2.80 -2.62
CA PHE A 116 -13.57 1.65 -3.50
C PHE A 116 -13.11 0.40 -2.75
N LEU A 117 -12.10 0.53 -1.87
CA LEU A 117 -11.58 -0.57 -1.06
C LEU A 117 -12.59 -1.06 -0.02
N SER A 118 -13.34 -0.15 0.62
CA SER A 118 -14.43 -0.52 1.52
C SER A 118 -15.50 -1.31 0.77
N LEU A 119 -15.87 -0.89 -0.44
CA LEU A 119 -16.85 -1.58 -1.26
C LEU A 119 -16.35 -2.97 -1.69
N ALA A 120 -15.11 -3.07 -2.19
CA ALA A 120 -14.52 -4.34 -2.58
C ALA A 120 -14.44 -5.32 -1.39
N THR A 121 -14.06 -4.83 -0.22
CA THR A 121 -14.01 -5.62 1.02
C THR A 121 -15.40 -6.07 1.46
N TRP A 122 -16.42 -5.19 1.33
CA TRP A 122 -17.81 -5.56 1.63
C TRP A 122 -18.33 -6.64 0.68
N LEU A 123 -17.94 -6.58 -0.59
CA LEU A 123 -18.23 -7.62 -1.59
C LEU A 123 -17.33 -8.86 -1.45
N SER A 124 -16.43 -8.91 -0.47
CA SER A 124 -15.46 -10.00 -0.25
C SER A 124 -14.57 -10.29 -1.47
N VAL A 125 -14.28 -9.26 -2.28
CA VAL A 125 -13.39 -9.38 -3.43
C VAL A 125 -11.99 -8.91 -3.04
N PRO A 126 -10.96 -9.77 -3.14
CA PRO A 126 -9.58 -9.35 -2.93
C PRO A 126 -9.18 -8.45 -4.11
N VAL A 127 -8.75 -7.23 -3.81
CA VAL A 127 -8.35 -6.25 -4.82
C VAL A 127 -6.97 -5.69 -4.48
N SER A 128 -6.29 -5.10 -5.47
CA SER A 128 -5.00 -4.48 -5.19
C SER A 128 -5.16 -3.06 -4.68
N THR A 129 -4.78 -2.83 -3.42
CA THR A 129 -4.80 -1.51 -2.78
C THR A 129 -3.90 -0.50 -3.49
N THR A 130 -2.76 -0.93 -4.02
CA THR A 130 -1.84 -0.07 -4.78
C THR A 130 -2.47 0.42 -6.09
N HIS A 131 -3.18 -0.43 -6.82
CA HIS A 131 -3.88 -0.04 -8.04
C HIS A 131 -5.02 0.93 -7.75
N ALA A 132 -5.75 0.74 -6.65
CA ALA A 132 -6.82 1.64 -6.23
C ALA A 132 -6.29 3.07 -5.95
N VAL A 133 -5.19 3.18 -5.21
CA VAL A 133 -4.58 4.49 -4.89
C VAL A 133 -3.97 5.15 -6.12
N VAL A 134 -3.17 4.41 -6.90
CA VAL A 134 -2.55 4.92 -8.14
C VAL A 134 -3.61 5.36 -9.14
N GLY A 135 -4.66 4.56 -9.32
CA GLY A 135 -5.79 4.88 -10.20
C GLY A 135 -6.55 6.12 -9.75
N ALA A 136 -6.81 6.28 -8.44
CA ALA A 136 -7.45 7.48 -7.91
C ALA A 136 -6.61 8.74 -8.14
N THR A 137 -5.29 8.67 -7.90
CA THR A 137 -4.37 9.80 -8.15
C THR A 137 -4.25 10.14 -9.64
N ILE A 138 -4.21 9.15 -10.52
CA ILE A 138 -4.27 9.35 -11.98
C ILE A 138 -5.59 10.03 -12.37
N GLY A 139 -6.72 9.56 -11.82
CA GLY A 139 -8.04 10.14 -12.07
C GLY A 139 -8.10 11.62 -11.71
N PHE A 140 -7.61 11.99 -10.53
CA PHE A 140 -7.46 13.41 -10.14
C PHE A 140 -6.57 14.17 -11.13
N GLY A 141 -5.39 13.65 -11.46
CA GLY A 141 -4.46 14.29 -12.40
C GLY A 141 -5.06 14.49 -13.80
N LEU A 142 -5.86 13.53 -14.29
CA LEU A 142 -6.55 13.63 -15.57
C LEU A 142 -7.59 14.75 -15.57
N VAL A 143 -8.32 14.95 -14.46
CA VAL A 143 -9.35 15.98 -14.36
C VAL A 143 -8.73 17.38 -14.31
N GLU A 144 -7.68 17.58 -13.51
CA GLU A 144 -7.11 18.92 -13.31
C GLU A 144 -6.06 19.32 -14.36
N LEU A 145 -5.21 18.39 -14.79
CA LEU A 145 -4.07 18.69 -15.68
C LEU A 145 -4.22 18.10 -17.09
N GLY A 146 -5.23 17.26 -17.31
CA GLY A 146 -5.36 16.47 -18.53
C GLY A 146 -4.27 15.40 -18.67
N ALA A 147 -4.31 14.66 -19.78
CA ALA A 147 -3.36 13.56 -20.02
C ALA A 147 -1.90 14.03 -20.13
N SER A 148 -1.65 15.28 -20.54
CA SER A 148 -0.29 15.84 -20.67
C SER A 148 0.37 16.18 -19.34
N GLY A 149 -0.41 16.42 -18.28
CA GLY A 149 0.13 16.74 -16.95
C GLY A 149 0.51 15.52 -16.11
N ILE A 150 0.25 14.32 -16.60
CA ILE A 150 0.61 13.08 -15.90
C ILE A 150 2.01 12.64 -16.31
N GLN A 151 2.82 12.30 -15.31
CA GLN A 151 4.17 11.78 -15.52
C GLN A 151 4.12 10.30 -15.96
N TRP A 152 3.70 10.06 -17.22
CA TRP A 152 3.60 8.70 -17.78
C TRP A 152 4.94 7.96 -17.76
N TRP A 153 6.02 8.66 -18.13
CA TRP A 153 7.38 8.13 -18.08
C TRP A 153 8.33 9.17 -17.47
N PRO A 154 9.21 8.79 -16.51
CA PRO A 154 9.39 7.45 -15.95
C PRO A 154 8.42 7.10 -14.81
N GLY A 155 7.51 8.00 -14.44
CA GLY A 155 6.67 7.91 -13.24
C GLY A 155 5.75 6.70 -13.18
N VAL A 156 4.60 6.79 -13.85
CA VAL A 156 3.61 5.69 -13.93
C VAL A 156 4.23 4.43 -14.54
N GLY A 157 5.08 4.57 -15.56
CA GLY A 157 5.75 3.45 -16.22
C GLY A 157 6.56 2.56 -15.26
N LYS A 158 7.33 3.15 -14.32
CA LYS A 158 8.06 2.36 -13.30
C LYS A 158 7.13 1.62 -12.34
N ILE A 159 5.99 2.22 -12.00
CA ILE A 159 4.96 1.59 -11.17
C ILE A 159 4.39 0.37 -11.90
N VAL A 160 4.02 0.52 -13.18
CA VAL A 160 3.47 -0.59 -13.99
C VAL A 160 4.49 -1.72 -14.16
N ILE A 161 5.76 -1.38 -14.40
CA ILE A 161 6.84 -2.40 -14.45
C ILE A 161 6.92 -3.16 -13.13
N SER A 162 6.83 -2.47 -11.99
CA SER A 162 6.86 -3.12 -10.67
C SER A 162 5.71 -4.12 -10.46
N TRP A 163 4.53 -3.89 -11.06
CA TRP A 163 3.37 -4.77 -10.94
C TRP A 163 3.57 -6.11 -11.65
N VAL A 164 4.39 -6.14 -12.70
CA VAL A 164 4.73 -7.37 -13.43
C VAL A 164 5.94 -8.05 -12.80
N VAL A 165 6.98 -7.28 -12.48
CA VAL A 165 8.24 -7.83 -11.95
C VAL A 165 8.05 -8.43 -10.55
N SER A 166 7.24 -7.82 -9.68
CA SER A 166 7.11 -8.28 -8.29
C SER A 166 6.48 -9.68 -8.16
N PRO A 167 5.35 -10.00 -8.82
CA PRO A 167 4.79 -11.36 -8.80
C PRO A 167 5.72 -12.41 -9.44
N LEU A 168 6.43 -12.04 -10.52
CA LEU A 168 7.37 -12.94 -11.17
C LEU A 168 8.53 -13.31 -10.22
N LEU A 169 9.15 -12.32 -9.59
CA LEU A 169 10.20 -12.56 -8.61
C LEU A 169 9.68 -13.36 -7.41
N ALA A 170 8.49 -13.00 -6.89
CA ALA A 170 7.87 -13.75 -5.80
C ALA A 170 7.63 -15.22 -6.18
N GLY A 171 7.17 -15.49 -7.40
CA GLY A 171 6.99 -16.85 -7.93
C GLY A 171 8.29 -17.64 -8.05
N VAL A 172 9.37 -17.00 -8.51
CA VAL A 172 10.71 -17.62 -8.59
C VAL A 172 11.21 -17.97 -7.19
N PHE A 173 11.16 -17.04 -6.23
CA PHE A 173 11.58 -17.29 -4.86
C PHE A 173 10.72 -18.36 -4.19
N ALA A 174 9.39 -18.28 -4.29
CA ALA A 174 8.48 -19.28 -3.74
C ALA A 174 8.76 -20.68 -4.30
N SER A 175 8.98 -20.79 -5.61
CA SER A 175 9.33 -22.05 -6.26
C SER A 175 10.68 -22.59 -5.77
N ALA A 176 11.69 -21.72 -5.66
CA ALA A 176 13.01 -22.10 -5.15
C ALA A 176 12.95 -22.62 -3.71
N PHE A 177 12.23 -21.92 -2.82
CA PHE A 177 12.02 -22.37 -1.44
C PHE A 177 11.25 -23.69 -1.39
N TYR A 178 10.17 -23.84 -2.16
CA TYR A 178 9.39 -25.06 -2.22
C TYR A 178 10.22 -26.26 -2.69
N LEU A 179 10.99 -26.11 -3.78
CA LEU A 179 11.83 -27.17 -4.31
C LEU A 179 12.97 -27.54 -3.34
N THR A 180 13.55 -26.55 -2.67
CA THR A 180 14.57 -26.78 -1.64
C THR A 180 13.99 -27.59 -0.48
N ALA A 181 12.84 -27.17 0.07
CA ALA A 181 12.16 -27.92 1.14
C ALA A 181 11.78 -29.33 0.67
N LYS A 182 11.26 -29.47 -0.56
CA LYS A 182 10.89 -30.77 -1.12
C LYS A 182 12.10 -31.71 -1.24
N TYR A 183 13.23 -31.21 -1.76
CA TYR A 183 14.42 -32.01 -1.98
C TYR A 183 15.13 -32.40 -0.68
N TRP A 184 15.28 -31.46 0.25
CA TRP A 184 16.04 -31.69 1.48
C TRP A 184 15.22 -32.30 2.62
N ILE A 185 13.90 -32.06 2.68
CA ILE A 185 13.03 -32.52 3.77
C ILE A 185 12.15 -33.68 3.32
N CYS A 186 11.50 -33.56 2.15
CA CYS A 186 10.47 -34.52 1.70
C CYS A 186 10.95 -35.61 0.75
N ASN A 187 12.24 -35.65 0.39
CA ASN A 187 12.79 -36.69 -0.49
C ASN A 187 13.77 -37.62 0.25
N PRO A 188 13.30 -38.52 1.13
CA PRO A 188 14.17 -39.51 1.77
C PRO A 188 14.43 -40.67 0.79
N GLY A 189 15.37 -40.45 -0.13
CA GLY A 189 16.06 -41.53 -0.86
C GLY A 189 17.12 -42.26 -0.03
N ALA A 190 17.28 -41.94 1.25
CA ALA A 190 18.27 -42.55 2.13
C ALA A 190 17.67 -42.76 3.54
N ASN A 191 17.12 -43.94 3.85
CA ASN A 191 16.66 -44.39 5.17
C ASN A 191 15.13 -44.41 5.40
N GLY A 192 14.41 -45.31 4.72
CA GLY A 192 13.34 -46.15 5.31
C GLY A 192 12.11 -45.55 6.02
N ALA A 193 11.92 -44.23 6.11
CA ALA A 193 10.81 -43.64 6.84
C ALA A 193 9.47 -43.70 6.06
N PRO A 194 8.32 -43.93 6.71
CA PRO A 194 7.04 -44.17 6.03
C PRO A 194 6.56 -42.94 5.24
N ARG A 195 6.45 -43.18 3.93
CA ARG A 195 5.86 -42.35 2.86
C ARG A 195 4.37 -42.14 3.17
N GLN A 196 3.87 -40.89 3.27
CA GLN A 196 2.59 -40.43 2.68
C GLN A 196 2.06 -39.11 3.26
N ALA A 197 2.40 -38.69 4.48
CA ALA A 197 1.80 -37.48 5.07
C ALA A 197 2.42 -36.16 4.54
N CYS A 198 3.74 -36.13 4.28
CA CYS A 198 4.44 -34.89 3.94
C CYS A 198 4.31 -34.48 2.45
N CYS A 199 4.03 -35.43 1.56
CA CYS A 199 3.94 -35.16 0.11
C CYS A 199 2.53 -34.82 -0.38
N SER A 200 1.50 -34.98 0.46
CA SER A 200 0.11 -34.60 0.13
C SER A 200 -0.17 -33.09 0.32
N ILE A 201 0.86 -32.27 0.60
CA ILE A 201 0.77 -30.80 0.60
C ILE A 201 0.63 -30.25 -0.84
N GLY A 202 0.59 -31.13 -1.85
CA GLY A 202 0.10 -30.78 -3.17
C GLY A 202 -1.38 -30.40 -3.13
N PHE A 203 -1.66 -29.11 -3.26
CA PHE A 203 -2.85 -28.60 -3.95
C PHE A 203 -4.25 -28.81 -3.33
N ILE A 204 -4.38 -29.21 -2.07
CA ILE A 204 -5.71 -29.25 -1.40
C ILE A 204 -5.77 -28.15 -0.34
N GLY A 205 -6.35 -27.00 -0.69
CA GLY A 205 -6.80 -26.03 0.33
C GLY A 205 -6.62 -24.53 0.05
N ILE A 206 -6.27 -24.10 -1.16
CA ILE A 206 -6.46 -22.69 -1.59
C ILE A 206 -7.63 -22.67 -2.57
N ALA A 207 -8.83 -22.71 -2.01
CA ALA A 207 -10.09 -22.35 -2.65
C ALA A 207 -11.04 -21.84 -1.55
#